data_AF-A0A6I4IS76-F1
#
_entry.id   AF-A0A6I4IS76-F1
#
_cell.length_a   1.000
_cell.length_b   1.000
_cell.length_c   1.000
_cell.angle_alpha   90.00
_cell.angle_beta   90.00
_cell.angle_gamma   90.00
#
_symmetry.space_group_name_H-M   'P 1'
#
loop_
_entity.id
_entity.type
_entity.pdbx_description
1 polymer ?
#
loop_
_entity_poly.entity_id
_entity_poly.type
_entity_poly.pdbx_seq_one_letter_code
_entity_poly.pdbx_strand_id
1 'polypeptide(L)'
;MFLDLINLYNKNRNSNKTPLEDFNTECFANILRLFEIVKNDFIYNFLKLPEDKYVIKTQLKKDLPNNPNCIIDLVLIGNKNICFIENKVESNEGHEQLSRYCKVLDIHFYNLNKYLFYCTKYTDPKNRNKEFNNYNFKQFKWFEIAKFLKKHNNENPIIKDYILFLNHFKMAQDNTFKVENLLTMENMMKTIEIVEFHIDNCKFEFNSFFGCEKYNSNFNWNQLKNHNRISHYNSGILISQSNKYSEVLYAIELEGLTLSTHIYVSSDHEQYEEFKAINLEKLLLKCRIENWGSSIYLKEDLGKFLNNENSDKLIKDWFLNSFEILKTLISNNSQLDWR
;
A
#
# COMPACT_ATOMS: atom_id res chain seq x y z
N MET A 1 5.30 -17.41 23.93
CA MET A 1 4.87 -16.21 23.18
C MET A 1 4.89 -14.96 24.04
N PHE A 2 3.99 -14.81 25.02
CA PHE A 2 3.88 -13.56 25.77
C PHE A 2 5.16 -13.16 26.53
N LEU A 3 5.88 -14.09 27.15
CA LEU A 3 7.11 -13.77 27.89
C LEU A 3 8.23 -13.21 27.00
N ASP A 4 8.44 -13.77 25.81
CA ASP A 4 9.46 -13.28 24.86
C ASP A 4 9.11 -11.87 24.37
N LEU A 5 7.84 -11.63 24.05
CA LEU A 5 7.34 -10.32 23.64
C LEU A 5 7.39 -9.28 24.77
N ILE A 6 7.07 -9.69 26.01
CA ILE A 6 7.20 -8.85 27.21
C ILE A 6 8.67 -8.52 27.46
N ASN A 7 9.58 -9.49 27.33
CA ASN A 7 11.01 -9.26 27.48
C ASN A 7 11.55 -8.30 26.40
N LEU A 8 11.07 -8.44 25.17
CA LEU A 8 11.40 -7.54 24.07
C LEU A 8 10.91 -6.11 24.34
N TYR A 9 9.66 -5.97 24.79
CA TYR A 9 9.09 -4.67 25.19
C TYR A 9 9.88 -4.04 26.35
N ASN A 10 10.22 -4.81 27.38
CA ASN A 10 10.97 -4.33 28.54
C ASN A 10 12.39 -3.87 28.16
N LYS A 11 13.07 -4.59 27.27
CA LYS A 11 14.40 -4.20 26.76
C LYS A 11 14.35 -2.87 26.01
N ASN A 12 13.26 -2.61 25.30
CA ASN A 12 13.07 -1.40 24.50
C ASN A 12 12.30 -0.31 25.24
N ARG A 13 12.09 -0.42 26.56
CA ARG A 13 11.26 0.55 27.31
C ARG A 13 11.79 1.99 27.25
N ASN A 14 13.09 2.15 27.01
CA ASN A 14 13.75 3.46 26.90
C ASN A 14 13.90 3.96 25.45
N SER A 15 13.69 3.10 24.45
CA SER A 15 13.58 3.48 23.05
C SER A 15 12.10 3.45 22.70
N ASN A 16 11.45 4.58 22.41
CA ASN A 16 10.00 4.67 22.19
C ASN A 16 9.38 3.74 21.09
N LYS A 17 10.14 2.80 20.52
CA LYS A 17 9.70 1.73 19.63
C LYS A 17 10.48 0.45 19.91
N THR A 18 9.76 -0.68 20.00
CA THR A 18 10.33 -2.00 19.75
C THR A 18 10.65 -2.13 18.25
N PRO A 19 11.86 -2.53 17.85
CA PRO A 19 12.17 -2.75 16.44
C PRO A 19 11.21 -3.78 15.83
N LEU A 20 10.54 -3.42 14.73
CA LEU A 20 9.58 -4.27 14.03
C LEU A 20 10.19 -5.62 13.64
N GLU A 21 11.48 -5.64 13.31
CA GLU A 21 12.26 -6.83 12.93
C GLU A 21 12.33 -7.86 14.06
N ASP A 22 12.68 -7.42 15.27
CA ASP A 22 12.76 -8.31 16.43
C ASP A 22 11.38 -8.82 16.82
N PHE A 23 10.37 -7.94 16.82
CA PHE A 23 9.00 -8.33 17.14
C PHE A 23 8.48 -9.38 16.17
N ASN A 24 8.69 -9.17 14.87
CA ASN A 24 8.29 -10.10 13.82
C ASN A 24 9.02 -11.45 13.97
N THR A 25 10.34 -11.42 14.24
CA THR A 25 11.15 -12.61 14.48
C THR A 25 10.64 -13.43 15.67
N GLU A 26 10.35 -12.76 16.80
CA GLU A 26 9.85 -13.44 18.00
C GLU A 26 8.45 -14.02 17.81
N CYS A 27 7.56 -13.31 17.11
CA CYS A 27 6.24 -13.82 16.76
C CYS A 27 6.36 -15.10 15.90
N PHE A 28 7.17 -15.07 14.85
CA PHE A 28 7.37 -16.23 13.99
C PHE A 28 8.00 -17.41 14.72
N ALA A 29 9.08 -17.16 15.47
CA ALA A 29 9.75 -18.21 16.24
C ALA A 29 8.81 -18.87 17.25
N ASN A 30 7.93 -18.08 17.88
CA ASN A 30 6.93 -18.61 18.81
C ASN A 30 5.87 -19.48 18.12
N ILE A 31 5.41 -19.12 16.92
CA ILE A 31 4.52 -20.00 16.13
C ILE A 31 5.20 -21.35 15.90
N LEU A 32 6.47 -21.35 15.50
CA LEU A 32 7.22 -22.58 15.29
C LEU A 32 7.46 -23.37 16.59
N ARG A 33 7.60 -22.70 17.75
CA ARG A 33 7.72 -23.37 19.05
C ARG A 33 6.38 -23.99 19.52
N LEU A 34 5.26 -23.33 19.22
CA LEU A 34 3.92 -23.74 19.67
C LEU A 34 3.34 -24.87 18.81
N PHE A 35 3.61 -24.87 17.51
CA PHE A 35 2.96 -25.76 16.56
C PHE A 35 3.97 -26.68 15.88
N GLU A 36 4.16 -27.87 16.45
CA GLU A 36 5.15 -28.87 16.01
C GLU A 36 4.98 -29.26 14.54
N ILE A 37 3.74 -29.38 14.05
CA ILE A 37 3.46 -29.68 12.63
C ILE A 37 3.97 -28.57 11.73
N VAL A 38 3.70 -27.31 12.08
CA VAL A 38 4.17 -26.13 11.34
C VAL A 38 5.68 -26.04 11.39
N LYS A 39 6.29 -26.33 12.55
CA LYS A 39 7.74 -26.40 12.71
C LYS A 39 8.38 -27.41 11.77
N ASN A 40 7.90 -28.64 11.77
CA ASN A 40 8.47 -29.71 10.97
C ASN A 40 8.27 -29.46 9.47
N ASP A 41 7.10 -28.94 9.07
CA ASP A 41 6.85 -28.53 7.69
C ASP A 41 7.78 -27.37 7.26
N PHE A 42 8.00 -26.39 8.15
CA PHE A 42 8.93 -25.30 7.88
C PHE A 42 10.37 -25.80 7.71
N ILE A 43 10.84 -26.67 8.60
CA ILE A 43 12.23 -27.17 8.58
C ILE A 43 12.47 -28.09 7.39
N TYR A 44 11.61 -29.08 7.17
CA TYR A 44 11.87 -30.16 6.21
C TYR A 44 11.37 -29.86 4.81
N ASN A 45 10.25 -29.15 4.66
CA ASN A 45 9.67 -28.90 3.34
C ASN A 45 9.98 -27.49 2.83
N PHE A 46 9.88 -26.47 3.69
CA PHE A 46 10.18 -25.10 3.28
C PHE A 46 11.70 -24.85 3.21
N LEU A 47 12.44 -25.04 4.31
CA LEU A 47 13.88 -24.82 4.36
C LEU A 47 14.68 -25.98 3.72
N LYS A 48 14.12 -27.19 3.71
CA LYS A 48 14.76 -28.43 3.24
C LYS A 48 16.06 -28.73 4.00
N LEU A 49 16.01 -28.60 5.34
CA LEU A 49 17.10 -29.01 6.21
C LEU A 49 17.11 -30.53 6.42
N PRO A 50 18.26 -31.15 6.72
CA PRO A 50 18.33 -32.58 7.05
C PRO A 50 17.56 -32.92 8.32
N GLU A 51 17.16 -34.18 8.46
CA GLU A 51 16.51 -34.70 9.68
C GLU A 51 17.38 -34.49 10.92
N ASP A 52 16.81 -33.84 11.94
CA ASP A 52 17.45 -33.61 13.23
C ASP A 52 16.42 -33.24 14.32
N LYS A 53 16.84 -33.23 15.58
CA LYS A 53 16.01 -32.73 16.69
C LYS A 53 16.25 -31.24 16.91
N TYR A 54 15.68 -30.41 16.05
CA TYR A 54 15.89 -28.96 16.10
C TYR A 54 15.17 -28.28 17.27
N VAL A 55 15.93 -27.47 18.00
CA VAL A 55 15.45 -26.51 18.99
C VAL A 55 15.55 -25.09 18.44
N ILE A 56 14.50 -24.29 18.63
CA ILE A 56 14.42 -22.92 18.13
C ILE A 56 14.86 -21.93 19.19
N LYS A 57 15.92 -21.18 18.89
CA LYS A 57 16.37 -20.03 19.69
C LYS A 57 16.28 -18.75 18.87
N THR A 58 16.10 -17.64 19.55
CA THR A 58 16.10 -16.31 18.96
C THR A 58 17.10 -15.44 19.71
N GLN A 59 17.61 -14.41 19.04
CA GLN A 59 18.50 -13.42 19.64
C GLN A 59 19.72 -14.05 20.34
N LEU A 60 20.29 -15.10 19.72
CA LEU A 60 21.40 -15.86 20.30
C LEU A 60 22.67 -15.02 20.26
N LYS A 61 23.19 -14.66 21.42
CA LYS A 61 24.45 -13.92 21.53
C LYS A 61 25.65 -14.85 21.49
N LYS A 62 26.63 -14.53 20.64
CA LYS A 62 27.93 -15.19 20.54
C LYS A 62 29.02 -14.14 20.33
N ASP A 63 30.08 -14.24 21.10
CA ASP A 63 31.22 -13.33 20.96
C ASP A 63 32.18 -13.82 19.88
N LEU A 64 32.68 -12.88 19.09
CA LEU A 64 33.79 -13.08 18.18
C LEU A 64 35.02 -12.36 18.73
N PRO A 65 36.25 -12.88 18.50
CA PRO A 65 37.48 -12.33 19.08
C PRO A 65 37.67 -10.81 18.89
N ASN A 66 37.25 -10.26 17.75
CA ASN A 66 37.39 -8.84 17.41
C ASN A 66 36.04 -8.11 17.29
N ASN A 67 34.93 -8.79 17.57
CA ASN A 67 33.59 -8.24 17.39
C ASN A 67 32.65 -8.85 18.44
N PRO A 68 32.74 -8.37 19.70
CA PRO A 68 31.88 -8.87 20.77
C PRO A 68 30.40 -8.58 20.46
N ASN A 69 29.49 -9.38 21.01
CA ASN A 69 28.05 -9.25 20.82
C ASN A 69 27.56 -9.46 19.37
N CYS A 70 27.96 -10.55 18.70
CA CYS A 70 27.21 -11.02 17.54
C CYS A 70 25.89 -11.61 18.00
N ILE A 71 24.76 -11.03 17.59
CA ILE A 71 23.41 -11.49 17.95
C ILE A 71 22.82 -12.12 16.70
N ILE A 72 22.38 -13.38 16.80
CA ILE A 72 21.73 -14.11 15.70
C ILE A 72 20.22 -14.09 15.91
N ASP A 73 19.48 -13.57 14.92
CA ASP A 73 18.03 -13.34 15.01
C ASP A 73 17.24 -14.62 15.32
N LEU A 74 17.43 -15.66 14.50
CA LEU A 74 16.76 -16.95 14.62
C LEU A 74 17.75 -18.09 14.37
N VAL A 75 17.69 -19.10 15.24
CA VAL A 75 18.60 -20.25 15.23
C VAL A 75 17.81 -21.54 15.38
N LEU A 76 18.09 -22.51 14.51
CA LEU A 76 17.66 -23.90 14.65
C LEU A 76 18.88 -24.75 15.01
N ILE A 77 18.89 -25.32 16.21
CA ILE A 77 20.02 -26.12 16.71
C ILE A 77 19.59 -27.59 16.78
N GLY A 78 20.19 -28.44 15.97
CA GLY A 78 20.08 -29.89 16.06
C GLY A 78 21.31 -30.54 16.69
N ASN A 79 21.35 -31.87 16.70
CA ASN A 79 22.47 -32.66 17.19
C ASN A 79 23.64 -32.70 16.20
N LYS A 80 23.34 -32.63 14.89
CA LYS A 80 24.33 -32.71 13.81
C LYS A 80 24.33 -31.48 12.92
N ASN A 81 23.27 -30.68 12.96
CA ASN A 81 23.06 -29.55 12.06
C ASN A 81 22.78 -28.27 12.86
N ILE A 82 23.20 -27.14 12.30
CA ILE A 82 22.85 -25.80 12.81
C ILE A 82 22.45 -24.89 11.66
N CYS A 83 21.35 -24.16 11.86
CA CYS A 83 20.87 -23.17 10.91
C CYS A 83 20.74 -21.81 11.58
N PHE A 84 21.39 -20.80 11.00
CA PHE A 84 21.19 -19.39 11.32
C PHE A 84 20.30 -18.75 10.27
N ILE A 85 19.36 -17.93 10.72
CA ILE A 85 18.46 -17.17 9.85
C ILE A 85 18.54 -15.72 10.29
N GLU A 86 18.96 -14.86 9.36
CA GLU A 86 18.94 -13.40 9.51
C GLU A 86 17.61 -12.85 8.99
N ASN A 87 16.97 -11.97 9.74
CA ASN A 87 15.64 -11.45 9.46
C ASN A 87 15.64 -9.93 9.29
N LYS A 88 15.18 -9.45 8.14
CA LYS A 88 15.07 -8.02 7.83
C LYS A 88 13.67 -7.64 7.39
N VAL A 89 13.19 -6.47 7.83
CA VAL A 89 11.85 -5.95 7.49
C VAL A 89 11.96 -4.60 6.81
N GLU A 90 12.43 -3.57 7.52
CA GLU A 90 12.55 -2.21 6.96
C GLU A 90 13.99 -1.79 6.73
N SER A 91 14.95 -2.48 7.35
CA SER A 91 16.36 -2.17 7.20
C SER A 91 17.04 -3.13 6.21
N ASN A 92 18.12 -2.65 5.60
CA ASN A 92 19.05 -3.53 4.93
C ASN A 92 19.86 -4.31 5.99
N GLU A 93 20.56 -5.36 5.56
CA GLU A 93 21.54 -6.05 6.38
C GLU A 93 22.46 -5.07 7.14
N GLY A 94 22.68 -5.31 8.43
CA GLY A 94 23.69 -4.59 9.19
C GLY A 94 25.09 -4.85 8.62
N HIS A 95 26.05 -3.96 8.88
CA HIS A 95 27.41 -4.07 8.34
C HIS A 95 28.02 -5.47 8.59
N GLU A 96 28.25 -6.22 7.50
CA GLU A 96 28.84 -7.57 7.48
C GLU A 96 28.15 -8.60 8.39
N GLN A 97 26.84 -8.47 8.64
CA GLN A 97 26.14 -9.32 9.61
C GLN A 97 26.16 -10.81 9.22
N LEU A 98 25.91 -11.15 7.96
CA LEU A 98 25.98 -12.53 7.46
C LEU A 98 27.41 -13.08 7.54
N SER A 99 28.43 -12.30 7.18
CA SER A 99 29.83 -12.71 7.29
C SER A 99 30.25 -12.92 8.75
N ARG A 100 29.68 -12.15 9.70
CA ARG A 100 29.86 -12.41 11.15
C ARG A 100 29.18 -13.71 11.57
N TYR A 101 27.99 -14.02 11.05
CA TYR A 101 27.31 -15.29 11.33
C TYR A 101 28.12 -16.50 10.86
N CYS A 102 28.72 -16.41 9.66
CA CYS A 102 29.67 -17.41 9.17
C CYS A 102 30.83 -17.65 10.16
N LYS A 103 31.46 -16.58 10.65
CA LYS A 103 32.54 -16.67 11.66
C LYS A 103 32.04 -17.34 12.95
N VAL A 104 30.82 -17.03 13.39
CA VAL A 104 30.23 -17.69 14.57
C VAL A 104 30.00 -19.17 14.32
N LEU A 105 29.48 -19.56 13.15
CA LEU A 105 29.30 -20.97 12.76
C LEU A 105 30.64 -21.72 12.77
N ASP A 106 31.71 -21.09 12.29
CA ASP A 106 33.03 -21.70 12.24
C ASP A 106 33.68 -21.87 13.62
N ILE A 107 33.56 -20.87 14.49
CA ILE A 107 34.24 -20.88 15.79
C ILE A 107 33.45 -21.70 16.83
N HIS A 108 32.14 -21.46 16.92
CA HIS A 108 31.32 -22.00 18.01
C HIS A 108 30.63 -23.32 17.67
N PHE A 109 30.56 -23.68 16.38
CA PHE A 109 29.81 -24.83 15.88
C PHE A 109 30.59 -25.61 14.81
N TYR A 110 31.91 -25.70 14.97
CA TYR A 110 32.83 -26.30 14.00
C TYR A 110 32.53 -27.77 13.66
N ASN A 111 31.89 -28.50 14.58
CA ASN A 111 31.58 -29.92 14.47
C ASN A 111 30.18 -30.22 13.88
N LEU A 112 29.41 -29.19 13.52
CA LEU A 112 28.06 -29.33 12.96
C LEU A 112 28.03 -28.99 11.47
N ASN A 113 27.07 -29.55 10.74
CA ASN A 113 26.73 -29.10 9.39
C ASN A 113 26.08 -27.72 9.45
N LYS A 114 26.53 -26.79 8.61
CA LYS A 114 26.20 -25.37 8.71
C LYS A 114 25.25 -24.92 7.62
N TYR A 115 24.20 -24.22 8.04
CA TYR A 115 23.18 -23.63 7.17
C TYR A 115 23.02 -22.15 7.52
N LEU A 116 22.99 -21.28 6.51
CA LEU A 116 22.78 -19.85 6.68
C LEU A 116 21.68 -19.37 5.75
N PHE A 117 20.62 -18.79 6.30
CA PHE A 117 19.52 -18.23 5.52
C PHE A 117 19.32 -16.75 5.78
N TYR A 118 18.74 -16.07 4.78
CA TYR A 118 18.37 -14.67 4.86
C TYR A 118 16.90 -14.49 4.50
N CYS A 119 16.12 -13.89 5.41
CA CYS A 119 14.73 -13.53 5.20
C CYS A 119 14.59 -12.01 5.11
N THR A 120 13.96 -11.51 4.06
CA THR A 120 13.78 -10.06 3.86
C THR A 120 12.41 -9.69 3.33
N LYS A 121 11.93 -8.48 3.61
CA LYS A 121 10.69 -7.94 3.01
C LYS A 121 10.91 -7.53 1.55
N TYR A 122 12.03 -6.87 1.28
CA TYR A 122 12.34 -6.28 -0.02
C TYR A 122 13.31 -7.16 -0.83
N THR A 123 13.47 -6.87 -2.11
CA THR A 123 14.49 -7.54 -2.92
C THR A 123 15.88 -7.05 -2.52
N ASP A 124 16.62 -7.86 -1.76
CA ASP A 124 18.01 -7.59 -1.36
C ASP A 124 18.87 -8.84 -1.62
N PRO A 125 19.23 -9.14 -2.88
CA PRO A 125 19.85 -10.40 -3.26
C PRO A 125 21.28 -10.52 -2.73
N LYS A 126 21.51 -11.50 -1.85
CA LYS A 126 22.81 -11.82 -1.25
C LYS A 126 23.53 -12.95 -1.98
N ASN A 127 24.78 -13.18 -1.58
CA ASN A 127 25.63 -14.27 -2.07
C ASN A 127 25.93 -14.25 -3.59
N ARG A 128 25.88 -13.08 -4.24
CA ARG A 128 26.24 -12.95 -5.68
C ARG A 128 27.67 -13.41 -5.96
N ASN A 129 28.57 -13.19 -5.01
CA ASN A 129 29.98 -13.55 -5.11
C ASN A 129 30.29 -14.96 -4.57
N LYS A 130 29.26 -15.77 -4.26
CA LYS A 130 29.40 -17.14 -3.73
C LYS A 130 30.11 -17.26 -2.37
N GLU A 131 30.25 -16.15 -1.64
CA GLU A 131 30.90 -16.07 -0.32
C GLU A 131 30.30 -17.06 0.71
N PHE A 132 29.00 -17.32 0.62
CA PHE A 132 28.28 -18.13 1.61
C PHE A 132 28.00 -19.58 1.14
N ASN A 133 28.62 -20.03 0.05
CA ASN A 133 28.36 -21.37 -0.51
C ASN A 133 28.69 -22.52 0.46
N ASN A 134 29.71 -22.33 1.31
CA ASN A 134 30.09 -23.33 2.32
C ASN A 134 29.05 -23.50 3.44
N TYR A 135 28.04 -22.64 3.49
CA TYR A 135 26.99 -22.62 4.52
C TYR A 135 25.60 -22.93 3.93
N ASN A 136 25.54 -23.61 2.78
CA ASN A 136 24.29 -24.02 2.13
C ASN A 136 23.29 -22.84 1.97
N PHE A 137 23.81 -21.67 1.58
CA PHE A 137 23.06 -20.42 1.68
C PHE A 137 21.77 -20.42 0.85
N LYS A 138 20.68 -19.92 1.45
CA LYS A 138 19.41 -19.65 0.77
C LYS A 138 18.84 -18.33 1.23
N GLN A 139 18.08 -17.69 0.35
CA GLN A 139 17.35 -16.48 0.64
C GLN A 139 15.88 -16.68 0.28
N PHE A 140 15.01 -16.17 1.13
CA PHE A 140 13.57 -16.12 0.90
C PHE A 140 12.99 -14.82 1.45
N LYS A 141 11.73 -14.54 1.17
CA LYS A 141 11.05 -13.33 1.62
C LYS A 141 9.94 -13.61 2.61
N TRP A 142 9.54 -12.58 3.37
CA TRP A 142 8.39 -12.69 4.28
C TRP A 142 7.08 -13.07 3.57
N PHE A 143 6.91 -12.73 2.29
CA PHE A 143 5.72 -13.15 1.54
C PHE A 143 5.67 -14.67 1.35
N GLU A 144 6.84 -15.32 1.26
CA GLU A 144 6.96 -16.78 1.15
C GLU A 144 6.62 -17.44 2.49
N ILE A 145 7.03 -16.83 3.61
CA ILE A 145 6.58 -17.25 4.95
C ILE A 145 5.06 -17.10 5.08
N ALA A 146 4.49 -15.97 4.66
CA ALA A 146 3.04 -15.76 4.70
C ALA A 146 2.30 -16.82 3.84
N LYS A 147 2.81 -17.10 2.63
CA LYS A 147 2.27 -18.15 1.75
C LYS A 147 2.41 -19.55 2.35
N PHE A 148 3.51 -19.83 3.03
CA PHE A 148 3.73 -21.06 3.78
C PHE A 148 2.69 -21.21 4.91
N LEU A 149 2.55 -20.20 5.76
CA LEU A 149 1.62 -20.22 6.90
C LEU A 149 0.15 -20.28 6.49
N LYS A 150 -0.23 -19.76 5.32
CA LYS A 150 -1.60 -19.87 4.79
C LYS A 150 -2.08 -21.32 4.69
N LYS A 151 -1.19 -22.29 4.45
CA LYS A 151 -1.53 -23.72 4.40
C LYS A 151 -1.98 -24.27 5.76
N HIS A 152 -1.59 -23.59 6.84
CA HIS A 152 -1.85 -23.97 8.23
C HIS A 152 -2.89 -23.07 8.92
N ASN A 153 -3.57 -22.19 8.16
CA ASN A 153 -4.42 -21.15 8.76
C ASN A 153 -5.77 -21.68 9.30
N ASN A 154 -6.28 -22.77 8.73
CA ASN A 154 -7.69 -23.14 8.85
C ASN A 154 -8.11 -23.55 10.27
N GLU A 155 -7.18 -23.75 11.19
CA GLU A 155 -7.46 -24.28 12.54
C GLU A 155 -6.80 -23.45 13.67
N ASN A 156 -6.11 -22.36 13.36
CA ASN A 156 -5.25 -21.69 14.34
C ASN A 156 -5.38 -20.16 14.37
N PRO A 157 -6.09 -19.60 15.37
CA PRO A 157 -6.26 -18.16 15.52
C PRO A 157 -4.93 -17.38 15.56
N ILE A 158 -3.89 -17.92 16.21
CA ILE A 158 -2.60 -17.25 16.35
C ILE A 158 -1.90 -17.12 15.00
N ILE A 159 -1.95 -18.17 14.16
CA ILE A 159 -1.37 -18.13 12.81
C ILE A 159 -2.13 -17.13 11.94
N LYS A 160 -3.47 -17.11 12.06
CA LYS A 160 -4.33 -16.16 11.34
C LYS A 160 -4.00 -14.71 11.71
N ASP A 161 -3.89 -14.41 13.01
CA ASP A 161 -3.55 -13.08 13.51
C ASP A 161 -2.16 -12.64 13.05
N TYR A 162 -1.19 -13.57 13.06
CA TYR A 162 0.14 -13.28 12.54
C TYR A 162 0.15 -13.01 11.03
N ILE A 163 -0.65 -13.72 10.24
CA ILE A 163 -0.82 -13.41 8.81
C ILE A 163 -1.45 -12.03 8.61
N LEU A 164 -2.43 -11.64 9.43
CA LEU A 164 -3.01 -10.29 9.40
C LEU A 164 -1.96 -9.22 9.74
N PHE A 165 -1.11 -9.48 10.74
CA PHE A 165 0.04 -8.64 11.05
C PHE A 165 0.99 -8.51 9.84
N LEU A 166 1.36 -9.61 9.18
CA LEU A 166 2.20 -9.57 7.97
C LEU A 166 1.54 -8.78 6.84
N ASN A 167 0.21 -8.86 6.67
CA ASN A 167 -0.52 -8.05 5.69
C ASN A 167 -0.48 -6.55 6.03
N HIS A 168 -0.74 -6.20 7.29
CA HIS A 168 -0.74 -4.82 7.77
C HIS A 168 0.60 -4.12 7.49
N PHE A 169 1.71 -4.81 7.73
CA PHE A 169 3.06 -4.32 7.46
C PHE A 169 3.57 -4.58 6.03
N LYS A 170 2.67 -4.97 5.11
CA LYS A 170 2.99 -5.24 3.69
C LYS A 170 4.09 -6.29 3.47
N MET A 171 4.25 -7.21 4.42
CA MET A 171 5.21 -8.31 4.36
C MET A 171 4.65 -9.54 3.64
N ALA A 172 3.32 -9.66 3.54
CA ALA A 172 2.64 -10.78 2.89
C ALA A 172 2.30 -10.53 1.40
N GLN A 173 2.69 -9.38 0.84
CA GLN A 173 2.35 -8.99 -0.54
C GLN A 173 3.21 -9.76 -1.54
N ASP A 174 2.55 -10.49 -2.44
CA ASP A 174 3.18 -11.10 -3.61
C ASP A 174 3.12 -10.12 -4.78
N ASN A 175 4.25 -9.45 -5.04
CA ASN A 175 4.40 -8.49 -6.13
C ASN A 175 4.96 -9.16 -7.41
N THR A 176 4.81 -10.49 -7.53
CA THR A 176 5.19 -11.19 -8.76
C THR A 176 4.32 -10.69 -9.92
N PHE A 177 4.96 -10.20 -10.97
CA PHE A 177 4.26 -9.87 -12.22
C PHE A 177 3.69 -11.13 -12.85
N LYS A 178 2.36 -11.18 -13.00
CA LYS A 178 1.65 -12.26 -13.67
C LYS A 178 1.13 -11.79 -15.03
N VAL A 179 0.78 -12.75 -15.90
CA VAL A 179 0.22 -12.47 -17.23
C VAL A 179 -1.06 -11.62 -17.13
N GLU A 180 -1.91 -11.88 -16.14
CA GLU A 180 -3.11 -11.07 -15.86
C GLU A 180 -2.79 -9.59 -15.62
N ASN A 181 -1.65 -9.28 -14.99
CA ASN A 181 -1.22 -7.90 -14.78
C ASN A 181 -0.82 -7.23 -16.10
N LEU A 182 -0.18 -7.95 -17.02
CA LEU A 182 0.20 -7.39 -18.33
C LEU A 182 -1.03 -7.02 -19.16
N LEU A 183 -2.02 -7.93 -19.22
CA LEU A 183 -3.30 -7.67 -19.88
C LEU A 183 -4.05 -6.50 -19.22
N THR A 184 -4.01 -6.42 -17.90
CA THR A 184 -4.62 -5.32 -17.14
C THR A 184 -3.95 -3.98 -17.47
N MET A 185 -2.62 -3.94 -17.59
CA MET A 185 -1.88 -2.73 -17.97
C MET A 185 -2.23 -2.27 -19.39
N GLU A 186 -2.34 -3.19 -20.35
CA GLU A 186 -2.75 -2.85 -21.71
C GLU A 186 -4.18 -2.30 -21.75
N ASN A 187 -5.11 -2.97 -21.08
CA ASN A 187 -6.51 -2.54 -21.03
C ASN A 187 -6.67 -1.20 -20.29
N MET A 188 -5.88 -0.95 -19.25
CA MET A 188 -5.88 0.32 -18.52
C MET A 188 -5.57 1.50 -19.45
N MET A 189 -4.58 1.36 -20.35
CA MET A 189 -4.26 2.43 -21.31
C MET A 189 -5.43 2.72 -22.26
N LYS A 190 -6.04 1.67 -22.83
CA LYS A 190 -7.23 1.82 -23.70
C LYS A 190 -8.41 2.44 -22.93
N THR A 191 -8.61 2.05 -21.67
CA THR A 191 -9.64 2.65 -20.81
C THR A 191 -9.37 4.13 -20.57
N ILE A 192 -8.12 4.52 -20.31
CA ILE A 192 -7.74 5.93 -20.14
C ILE A 192 -8.04 6.72 -21.42
N GLU A 193 -7.67 6.21 -22.60
CA GLU A 193 -7.96 6.87 -23.88
C GLU A 193 -9.46 7.10 -24.11
N ILE A 194 -10.30 6.11 -23.80
CA ILE A 194 -11.77 6.24 -23.91
C ILE A 194 -12.29 7.30 -22.94
N VAL A 195 -11.81 7.29 -21.69
CA VAL A 195 -12.22 8.26 -20.69
C VAL A 195 -11.78 9.68 -21.07
N GLU A 196 -10.55 9.87 -21.53
CA GLU A 196 -10.04 11.16 -22.01
C GLU A 196 -10.85 11.67 -23.19
N PHE A 197 -11.23 10.79 -24.13
CA PHE A 197 -12.11 11.16 -25.24
C PHE A 197 -13.44 11.75 -24.76
N HIS A 198 -14.11 11.13 -23.77
CA HIS A 198 -15.37 11.66 -23.25
C HIS A 198 -15.18 12.98 -22.50
N ILE A 199 -14.07 13.14 -21.76
CA ILE A 199 -13.75 14.39 -21.11
C ILE A 199 -13.51 15.49 -22.15
N ASP A 200 -12.65 15.26 -23.14
CA ASP A 200 -12.33 16.25 -24.18
C ASP A 200 -13.55 16.62 -25.04
N ASN A 201 -14.47 15.67 -25.29
CA ASN A 201 -15.69 15.91 -26.07
C ASN A 201 -16.67 16.92 -25.41
N CYS A 202 -16.54 17.18 -24.10
CA CYS A 202 -17.35 18.15 -23.37
C CYS A 202 -16.60 19.45 -23.03
N LYS A 203 -15.31 19.51 -23.36
CA LYS A 203 -14.40 20.57 -22.89
C LYS A 203 -14.74 21.94 -23.46
N PHE A 204 -15.13 21.99 -24.73
CA PHE A 204 -15.51 23.25 -25.38
C PHE A 204 -16.72 23.89 -24.69
N GLU A 205 -17.75 23.10 -24.47
CA GLU A 205 -18.97 23.53 -23.81
C GLU A 205 -18.71 23.85 -22.34
N PHE A 206 -17.95 23.04 -21.60
CA PHE A 206 -17.58 23.38 -20.24
C PHE A 206 -16.88 24.74 -20.16
N ASN A 207 -15.92 24.99 -21.06
CA ASN A 207 -15.18 26.25 -21.08
C ASN A 207 -16.05 27.45 -21.46
N SER A 208 -17.11 27.25 -22.24
CA SER A 208 -18.05 28.33 -22.56
C SER A 208 -18.97 28.68 -21.39
N PHE A 209 -19.18 27.74 -20.45
CA PHE A 209 -19.97 27.96 -19.24
C PHE A 209 -19.15 28.56 -18.11
N PHE A 210 -17.95 28.04 -17.88
CA PHE A 210 -17.20 28.30 -16.64
C PHE A 210 -15.84 28.93 -16.89
N GLY A 211 -15.47 29.23 -18.14
CA GLY A 211 -14.16 29.77 -18.50
C GLY A 211 -13.10 28.69 -18.74
N CYS A 212 -11.92 29.13 -19.18
CA CYS A 212 -10.84 28.24 -19.63
C CYS A 212 -9.63 28.37 -18.72
N GLU A 213 -9.08 27.22 -18.32
CA GLU A 213 -7.83 27.12 -17.58
C GLU A 213 -6.78 26.33 -18.38
N LYS A 214 -5.51 26.76 -18.30
CA LYS A 214 -4.39 26.05 -18.92
C LYS A 214 -3.73 25.16 -17.89
N TYR A 215 -3.75 23.86 -18.15
CA TYR A 215 -3.04 22.87 -17.36
C TYR A 215 -1.92 22.21 -18.18
N ASN A 216 -0.95 21.61 -17.48
CA ASN A 216 0.18 20.94 -18.12
C ASN A 216 -0.22 19.56 -18.69
N SER A 217 0.65 18.98 -19.52
CA SER A 217 0.42 17.67 -20.14
C SER A 217 0.29 16.50 -19.14
N ASN A 218 0.71 16.68 -17.89
CA ASN A 218 0.67 15.65 -16.84
C ASN A 218 -0.55 15.77 -15.92
N PHE A 219 -1.49 16.66 -16.26
CA PHE A 219 -2.62 16.98 -15.42
C PHE A 219 -3.49 15.75 -15.07
N ASN A 220 -3.95 15.01 -16.08
CA ASN A 220 -4.78 13.82 -15.88
C ASN A 220 -4.02 12.71 -15.14
N TRP A 221 -2.71 12.59 -15.31
CA TRP A 221 -1.89 11.64 -14.55
C TRP A 221 -1.86 11.97 -13.06
N ASN A 222 -1.80 13.25 -12.70
CA ASN A 222 -1.89 13.67 -11.30
C ASN A 222 -3.29 13.43 -10.73
N GLN A 223 -4.34 13.69 -11.51
CA GLN A 223 -5.73 13.40 -11.11
C GLN A 223 -5.94 11.89 -10.89
N LEU A 224 -5.43 11.06 -11.78
CA LEU A 224 -5.50 9.60 -11.65
C LEU A 224 -4.77 9.12 -10.39
N LYS A 225 -3.53 9.58 -10.19
CA LYS A 225 -2.69 9.16 -9.07
C LYS A 225 -3.24 9.55 -7.70
N ASN A 226 -3.79 10.77 -7.60
CA ASN A 226 -4.16 11.35 -6.30
C ASN A 226 -5.65 11.24 -6.00
N HIS A 227 -6.50 11.13 -7.03
CA HIS A 227 -7.95 11.23 -6.90
C HIS A 227 -8.72 10.13 -7.66
N ASN A 228 -8.02 9.19 -8.31
CA ASN A 228 -8.62 8.08 -9.05
C ASN A 228 -9.69 8.51 -10.08
N ARG A 229 -9.44 9.64 -10.75
CA ARG A 229 -10.35 10.26 -11.73
C ARG A 229 -9.59 10.89 -12.89
N ILE A 230 -10.28 11.09 -14.00
CA ILE A 230 -9.85 11.96 -15.09
C ILE A 230 -10.88 13.08 -15.20
N SER A 231 -10.43 14.33 -15.27
CA SER A 231 -11.30 15.49 -15.12
C SER A 231 -10.88 16.65 -16.01
N HIS A 232 -11.74 17.66 -16.10
CA HIS A 232 -11.39 19.00 -16.55
C HIS A 232 -12.04 20.00 -15.60
N TYR A 233 -11.30 21.05 -15.20
CA TYR A 233 -11.77 22.03 -14.22
C TYR A 233 -11.40 23.46 -14.59
N ASN A 234 -12.04 24.40 -13.89
CA ASN A 234 -11.56 25.76 -13.74
C ASN A 234 -11.49 26.15 -12.26
N SER A 235 -10.33 26.67 -11.85
CA SER A 235 -10.06 27.17 -10.51
C SER A 235 -10.44 28.64 -10.34
N GLY A 236 -10.70 29.05 -9.10
CA GLY A 236 -11.13 30.41 -8.77
C GLY A 236 -12.53 30.72 -9.32
N ILE A 237 -13.45 29.76 -9.23
CA ILE A 237 -14.85 29.97 -9.62
C ILE A 237 -15.56 30.96 -8.70
N LEU A 238 -15.12 31.02 -7.43
CA LEU A 238 -15.39 32.13 -6.52
C LEU A 238 -14.18 33.04 -6.46
N ILE A 239 -14.42 34.34 -6.61
CA ILE A 239 -13.40 35.37 -6.47
C ILE A 239 -12.98 35.42 -5.00
N SER A 240 -11.68 35.26 -4.75
CA SER A 240 -11.09 35.31 -3.41
C SER A 240 -10.11 36.47 -3.30
N GLN A 241 -10.23 37.26 -2.23
CA GLN A 241 -9.33 38.38 -1.94
C GLN A 241 -8.00 37.89 -1.34
N SER A 242 -8.01 36.76 -0.64
CA SER A 242 -6.81 36.13 -0.05
C SER A 242 -6.31 34.89 -0.81
N ASN A 243 -6.71 34.77 -2.08
CA ASN A 243 -6.26 33.72 -3.00
C ASN A 243 -6.56 32.30 -2.49
N LYS A 244 -7.74 32.12 -1.89
CA LYS A 244 -8.26 30.85 -1.39
C LYS A 244 -8.87 30.04 -2.51
N TYR A 245 -8.85 28.73 -2.32
CA TYR A 245 -9.15 27.81 -3.41
C TYR A 245 -10.64 27.56 -3.54
N SER A 246 -11.10 27.64 -4.78
CA SER A 246 -12.41 27.17 -5.23
C SER A 246 -12.23 26.60 -6.64
N GLU A 247 -13.07 25.64 -7.02
CA GLU A 247 -13.06 25.08 -8.38
C GLU A 247 -14.45 24.65 -8.82
N VAL A 248 -14.66 24.61 -10.13
CA VAL A 248 -15.74 23.87 -10.77
C VAL A 248 -15.13 22.85 -11.72
N LEU A 249 -15.65 21.63 -11.73
CA LEU A 249 -15.11 20.56 -12.56
C LEU A 249 -16.15 19.55 -13.00
N TYR A 250 -15.76 18.78 -14.02
CA TYR A 250 -16.39 17.52 -14.36
C TYR A 250 -15.37 16.41 -14.54
N ALA A 251 -15.76 15.19 -14.21
CA ALA A 251 -14.86 14.06 -14.18
C ALA A 251 -15.58 12.73 -14.43
N ILE A 252 -14.80 11.76 -14.86
CA ILE A 252 -15.13 10.34 -14.76
C ILE A 252 -14.28 9.79 -13.61
N GLU A 253 -14.95 9.34 -12.55
CA GLU A 253 -14.34 8.70 -11.39
C GLU A 253 -14.19 7.20 -11.67
N LEU A 254 -12.95 6.71 -11.65
CA LEU A 254 -12.66 5.30 -11.85
C LEU A 254 -12.96 4.48 -10.59
N GLU A 255 -12.91 5.12 -9.42
CA GLU A 255 -13.47 4.56 -8.20
C GLU A 255 -15.00 4.68 -8.24
N GLY A 256 -15.70 3.55 -8.23
CA GLY A 256 -17.16 3.53 -8.27
C GLY A 256 -17.77 3.73 -9.66
N LEU A 257 -16.95 4.01 -10.69
CA LEU A 257 -17.37 4.10 -12.10
C LEU A 257 -18.51 5.10 -12.31
N THR A 258 -18.26 6.37 -11.99
CA THR A 258 -19.30 7.41 -12.07
C THR A 258 -18.88 8.60 -12.93
N LEU A 259 -19.86 9.19 -13.63
CA LEU A 259 -19.76 10.56 -14.13
C LEU A 259 -20.01 11.51 -12.96
N SER A 260 -19.29 12.63 -12.91
CA SER A 260 -19.45 13.61 -11.85
C SER A 260 -19.26 15.03 -12.34
N THR A 261 -20.01 15.97 -11.76
CA THR A 261 -19.74 17.40 -11.82
C THR A 261 -19.84 17.99 -10.44
N HIS A 262 -18.98 18.95 -10.10
CA HIS A 262 -19.05 19.61 -8.81
C HIS A 262 -18.42 20.99 -8.78
N ILE A 263 -18.86 21.77 -7.81
CA ILE A 263 -18.22 22.98 -7.32
C ILE A 263 -17.63 22.66 -5.95
N TYR A 264 -16.35 22.96 -5.75
CA TYR A 264 -15.66 22.80 -4.48
C TYR A 264 -15.19 24.16 -3.95
N VAL A 265 -15.30 24.34 -2.64
CA VAL A 265 -14.80 25.52 -1.94
C VAL A 265 -14.03 25.07 -0.70
N SER A 266 -12.80 25.56 -0.57
CA SER A 266 -11.95 25.30 0.60
C SER A 266 -12.54 25.92 1.86
N SER A 267 -12.35 25.24 3.00
CA SER A 267 -12.88 25.69 4.31
C SER A 267 -12.32 27.03 4.79
N ASP A 268 -11.17 27.45 4.27
CA ASP A 268 -10.53 28.72 4.58
C ASP A 268 -10.84 29.83 3.57
N HIS A 269 -11.74 29.57 2.61
CA HIS A 269 -12.26 30.56 1.67
C HIS A 269 -13.20 31.54 2.38
N GLU A 270 -13.12 32.83 2.03
CA GLU A 270 -13.87 33.89 2.73
C GLU A 270 -15.39 33.73 2.58
N GLN A 271 -15.81 33.13 1.47
CA GLN A 271 -17.21 32.86 1.11
C GLN A 271 -17.67 31.43 1.46
N TYR A 272 -16.92 30.70 2.29
CA TYR A 272 -17.18 29.27 2.57
C TYR A 272 -18.49 29.04 3.32
N GLU A 273 -18.81 29.86 4.33
CA GLU A 273 -20.02 29.69 5.12
C GLU A 273 -21.29 29.99 4.30
N GLU A 274 -21.25 31.03 3.46
CA GLU A 274 -22.32 31.36 2.51
C GLU A 274 -22.50 30.25 1.47
N PHE A 275 -21.40 29.69 0.95
CA PHE A 275 -21.45 28.57 0.01
C PHE A 275 -22.09 27.32 0.63
N LYS A 276 -21.73 27.00 1.88
CA LYS A 276 -22.29 25.87 2.62
C LYS A 276 -23.77 26.05 2.94
N ALA A 277 -24.24 27.30 3.06
CA ALA A 277 -25.63 27.64 3.34
C ALA A 277 -26.55 27.65 2.11
N ILE A 278 -26.02 27.38 0.91
CA ILE A 278 -26.83 27.32 -0.32
C ILE A 278 -27.96 26.29 -0.19
N ASN A 279 -29.19 26.71 -0.48
CA ASN A 279 -30.34 25.81 -0.50
C ASN A 279 -30.37 24.97 -1.80
N LEU A 280 -30.31 23.64 -1.64
CA LEU A 280 -30.31 22.67 -2.74
C LEU A 280 -31.64 21.95 -2.96
N GLU A 281 -32.69 22.21 -2.16
CA GLU A 281 -33.94 21.42 -2.16
C GLU A 281 -34.63 21.33 -3.54
N LYS A 282 -34.41 22.32 -4.41
CA LYS A 282 -35.02 22.40 -5.75
C LYS A 282 -34.11 21.89 -6.87
N LEU A 283 -32.90 21.44 -6.55
CA LEU A 283 -31.92 20.99 -7.52
C LEU A 283 -31.56 19.53 -7.25
N LEU A 284 -31.25 18.76 -8.30
CA LEU A 284 -30.81 17.37 -8.18
C LEU A 284 -29.37 17.22 -7.63
N LEU A 285 -28.89 18.23 -6.89
CA LEU A 285 -27.53 18.32 -6.38
C LEU A 285 -27.43 17.77 -4.96
N LYS A 286 -26.27 17.24 -4.63
CA LYS A 286 -25.90 16.81 -3.27
C LYS A 286 -24.81 17.71 -2.72
N CYS A 287 -24.73 17.82 -1.40
CA CYS A 287 -23.64 18.52 -0.72
C CYS A 287 -22.85 17.55 0.15
N ARG A 288 -21.53 17.64 0.11
CA ARG A 288 -20.61 16.95 1.02
C ARG A 288 -19.78 17.99 1.76
N ILE A 289 -19.76 17.90 3.08
CA ILE A 289 -19.03 18.81 3.97
C ILE A 289 -17.92 18.01 4.65
N GLU A 290 -16.70 18.53 4.58
CA GLU A 290 -15.51 17.94 5.17
C GLU A 290 -14.71 19.00 5.93
N ASN A 291 -13.75 18.56 6.75
CA ASN A 291 -12.94 19.48 7.57
C ASN A 291 -12.08 20.45 6.74
N TRP A 292 -11.79 20.12 5.48
CA TRP A 292 -10.94 20.92 4.58
C TRP A 292 -11.75 21.71 3.53
N GLY A 293 -13.05 21.47 3.39
CA GLY A 293 -13.89 22.16 2.41
C GLY A 293 -15.22 21.46 2.17
N SER A 294 -15.99 22.00 1.23
CA SER A 294 -17.31 21.50 0.87
C SER A 294 -17.44 21.39 -0.63
N SER A 295 -18.20 20.39 -1.09
CA SER A 295 -18.53 20.23 -2.50
C SER A 295 -20.03 20.10 -2.71
N ILE A 296 -20.54 20.81 -3.72
CA ILE A 296 -21.88 20.63 -4.27
C ILE A 296 -21.74 19.88 -5.58
N TYR A 297 -22.39 18.74 -5.72
CA TYR A 297 -22.08 17.80 -6.80
C TYR A 297 -23.30 17.07 -7.36
N LEU A 298 -23.17 16.63 -8.62
CA LEU A 298 -24.04 15.67 -9.29
C LEU A 298 -23.22 14.45 -9.69
N LYS A 299 -23.80 13.25 -9.56
CA LYS A 299 -23.17 12.00 -10.00
C LYS A 299 -24.15 11.10 -10.74
N GLU A 300 -23.62 10.32 -11.67
CA GLU A 300 -24.38 9.29 -12.38
C GLU A 300 -23.54 8.04 -12.60
N ASP A 301 -24.18 6.88 -12.50
CA ASP A 301 -23.52 5.58 -12.70
C ASP A 301 -23.17 5.39 -14.18
N LEU A 302 -21.88 5.16 -14.48
CA LEU A 302 -21.40 4.96 -15.84
C LEU A 302 -21.98 3.67 -16.47
N GLY A 303 -22.37 2.70 -15.64
CA GLY A 303 -23.04 1.47 -16.04
C GLY A 303 -24.38 1.70 -16.75
N LYS A 304 -25.03 2.86 -16.58
CA LYS A 304 -26.26 3.22 -17.33
C LYS A 304 -26.02 3.39 -18.83
N PHE A 305 -24.77 3.61 -19.25
CA PHE A 305 -24.38 3.81 -20.64
C PHE A 305 -23.75 2.56 -21.27
N LEU A 306 -23.63 1.46 -20.51
CA LEU A 306 -22.97 0.23 -20.95
C LEU A 306 -23.68 -0.37 -22.18
N ASN A 307 -22.90 -0.81 -23.16
CA ASN A 307 -23.38 -1.47 -24.39
C ASN A 307 -24.37 -0.65 -25.22
N ASN A 308 -24.41 0.67 -25.01
CA ASN A 308 -25.18 1.57 -25.85
C ASN A 308 -24.29 2.10 -26.99
N GLU A 309 -24.70 1.85 -28.23
CA GLU A 309 -23.96 2.31 -29.43
C GLU A 309 -23.86 3.85 -29.50
N ASN A 310 -24.74 4.58 -28.81
CA ASN A 310 -24.72 6.04 -28.70
C ASN A 310 -24.26 6.53 -27.32
N SER A 311 -23.49 5.72 -26.59
CA SER A 311 -23.01 6.05 -25.23
C SER A 311 -22.21 7.35 -25.19
N ASP A 312 -21.44 7.66 -26.23
CA ASP A 312 -20.70 8.90 -26.38
C ASP A 312 -21.60 10.14 -26.33
N LYS A 313 -22.70 10.12 -27.09
CA LYS A 313 -23.69 11.19 -27.10
C LYS A 313 -24.40 11.29 -25.76
N LEU A 314 -24.83 10.17 -25.18
CA LEU A 314 -25.57 10.17 -23.92
C LEU A 314 -24.74 10.67 -22.73
N ILE A 315 -23.45 10.31 -22.68
CA ILE A 315 -22.52 10.81 -21.68
C ILE A 315 -22.33 12.32 -21.85
N LYS A 316 -22.16 12.79 -23.10
CA LYS A 316 -22.05 14.22 -23.40
C LYS A 316 -23.31 14.97 -22.98
N ASP A 317 -24.48 14.48 -23.37
CA ASP A 317 -25.78 15.09 -23.03
C ASP A 317 -25.98 15.16 -21.51
N TRP A 318 -25.54 14.13 -20.76
CA TRP A 318 -25.55 14.14 -19.31
C TRP A 318 -24.67 15.25 -18.73
N PHE A 319 -23.41 15.38 -19.22
CA PHE A 319 -22.51 16.43 -18.79
C PHE A 319 -23.08 17.82 -19.09
N LEU A 320 -23.58 18.06 -20.31
CA LEU A 320 -24.18 19.35 -20.69
C LEU A 320 -25.36 19.72 -19.79
N ASN A 321 -26.26 18.78 -19.53
CA ASN A 321 -27.37 19.01 -18.61
C ASN A 321 -26.88 19.33 -17.19
N SER A 322 -25.84 18.62 -16.72
CA SER A 322 -25.25 18.91 -15.41
C SER A 322 -24.59 20.29 -15.34
N PHE A 323 -24.00 20.78 -16.43
CA PHE A 323 -23.42 22.12 -16.50
C PHE A 323 -24.52 23.18 -16.41
N GLU A 324 -25.66 22.98 -17.07
CA GLU A 324 -26.82 23.86 -16.95
C GLU A 324 -27.40 23.90 -15.53
N ILE A 325 -27.43 22.76 -14.84
CA ILE A 325 -27.84 22.70 -13.42
C ILE A 325 -26.88 23.52 -12.55
N LEU A 326 -25.56 23.38 -12.73
CA LEU A 326 -24.57 24.17 -11.98
C LEU A 326 -24.64 25.67 -12.33
N LYS A 327 -24.87 26.02 -13.59
CA LYS A 327 -25.05 27.42 -14.00
C LYS A 327 -26.32 28.04 -13.39
N THR A 328 -27.39 27.25 -13.28
CA THR A 328 -28.62 27.66 -12.60
C THR A 328 -28.36 27.88 -11.10
N LEU A 329 -27.58 26.99 -10.46
CA LEU A 329 -27.15 27.16 -9.07
C LEU A 329 -26.40 28.49 -8.88
N ILE A 330 -25.39 28.76 -9.71
CA ILE A 330 -24.60 30.01 -9.69
C ILE A 330 -25.52 31.22 -9.86
N SER A 331 -26.40 31.21 -10.87
CA SER A 331 -27.29 32.34 -11.17
C SER A 331 -28.29 32.62 -10.05
N ASN A 332 -28.75 31.60 -9.34
CA ASN A 332 -29.68 31.74 -8.21
C ASN A 332 -29.01 32.19 -6.91
N ASN A 333 -27.68 32.21 -6.86
CA ASN A 333 -26.90 32.52 -5.67
C ASN A 333 -25.96 33.70 -5.91
N SER A 334 -26.49 34.80 -6.46
CA SER A 334 -25.73 36.02 -6.80
C SER A 334 -25.16 36.77 -5.59
N GLN A 335 -25.49 36.36 -4.36
CA GLN A 335 -24.85 36.86 -3.14
C GLN A 335 -23.38 36.43 -3.01
N LEU A 336 -22.99 35.37 -3.72
CA LEU A 336 -21.60 34.92 -3.82
C LEU A 336 -20.93 35.60 -5.03
N ASP A 337 -19.66 35.93 -4.87
CA ASP A 337 -18.84 36.58 -5.89
C ASP A 337 -18.29 35.54 -6.88
N TRP A 338 -19.13 35.12 -7.82
CA TRP A 338 -18.79 34.16 -8.88
C TRP A 338 -18.02 34.81 -10.02
N ARG A 339 -17.15 34.03 -10.68
CA ARG A 339 -16.37 34.45 -11.85
C ARG A 339 -17.11 34.27 -13.18
#